data_AF-A0A7V3SN50-F1
#
_entry.id   AF-A0A7V3SN50-F1
#
_cell.length_a   1.000
_cell.length_b   1.000
_cell.length_c   1.000
_cell.angle_alpha   90.00
_cell.angle_beta   90.00
_cell.angle_gamma   90.00
#
_symmetry.space_group_name_H-M   'P 1'
#
loop_
_entity.id
_entity.type
_entity.pdbx_description
1 polymer ?
#
loop_
_entity_poly.entity_id
_entity_poly.type
_entity_poly.pdbx_seq_one_letter_code
_entity_poly.pdbx_strand_id
1 'polypeptide(L)'
;MQAPDRQPMPGEWGYRPENGSTVAVNPPSLTWIHQREAASYDVQWAIRRDLSDAVTVERHRWCVYTHHEPLKPGKYFWRYRMRTRNGAVSPWSQIREFTVTSRAVLFPQPTLIQLKERIGTTHPRLFVRAADLPALREWCQREGRRLLQNLQAQAERLLKDGPTPEPAVKASARDPQTRQYWWSNREQTVKACMEAELLAFLHLLTEDDRYAEPARRWVMHLAAWDPDGPTNFAVNCEAAKPMLHRLPRAYDWAYYALTEQGRERVRAVMLRRATDAWRSWEVQEGNGHLSRPYDSHGNRTWHKLAECAIAFLGEIPEAEMWLDYAVHKFFAAYPV
;
A
#
# COMPACT_ATOMS: atom_id res chain seq x y z
N MET A 1 -24.14 -24.13 3.91
CA MET A 1 -23.35 -23.31 2.96
C MET A 1 -22.90 -24.24 1.83
N GLN A 2 -22.94 -23.78 0.58
CA GLN A 2 -22.40 -24.57 -0.54
C GLN A 2 -20.87 -24.55 -0.53
N ALA A 3 -20.24 -25.50 -1.24
CA ALA A 3 -18.79 -25.48 -1.44
C ALA A 3 -18.37 -24.20 -2.19
N PRO A 4 -17.20 -23.61 -1.86
CA PRO A 4 -16.78 -22.35 -2.45
C PRO A 4 -16.13 -22.54 -3.84
N ASP A 5 -16.81 -23.24 -4.75
CA ASP A 5 -16.29 -23.59 -6.08
C ASP A 5 -17.13 -23.02 -7.24
N ARG A 6 -17.76 -21.86 -7.01
CA ARG A 6 -18.49 -21.18 -8.09
C ARG A 6 -17.56 -20.81 -9.25
N GLN A 7 -18.14 -20.67 -10.44
CA GLN A 7 -17.39 -20.16 -11.59
C GLN A 7 -16.98 -18.68 -11.38
N PRO A 8 -15.79 -18.27 -11.85
CA PRO A 8 -15.37 -16.87 -11.87
C PRO A 8 -16.32 -16.00 -12.71
N MET A 9 -16.61 -14.80 -12.22
CA MET A 9 -17.30 -13.77 -13.02
C MET A 9 -16.31 -12.97 -13.87
N PRO A 10 -16.76 -12.24 -14.90
CA PRO A 10 -15.91 -11.32 -15.64
C PRO A 10 -15.13 -10.38 -14.71
N GLY A 11 -13.82 -10.28 -14.94
CA GLY A 11 -12.91 -9.49 -14.10
C GLY A 11 -12.39 -10.19 -12.84
N GLU A 12 -12.84 -11.41 -12.52
CA GLU A 12 -12.25 -12.25 -11.48
C GLU A 12 -11.23 -13.21 -12.08
N TRP A 13 -9.98 -13.19 -11.58
CA TRP A 13 -8.91 -14.08 -12.05
C TRP A 13 -9.08 -15.57 -11.67
N GLY A 14 -10.02 -15.89 -10.78
CA GLY A 14 -10.46 -17.25 -10.48
C GLY A 14 -9.55 -18.03 -9.53
N TYR A 15 -9.24 -19.27 -9.91
CA TYR A 15 -8.44 -20.19 -9.10
C TYR A 15 -7.05 -20.37 -9.69
N ARG A 16 -6.02 -19.96 -8.96
CA ARG A 16 -4.61 -20.16 -9.34
C ARG A 16 -3.85 -20.91 -8.25
N PRO A 17 -2.82 -21.71 -8.60
CA PRO A 17 -2.48 -22.13 -9.96
C PRO A 17 -3.62 -22.89 -10.65
N GLU A 18 -3.60 -22.89 -11.99
CA GLU A 18 -4.56 -23.71 -12.75
C GLU A 18 -4.38 -25.18 -12.36
N ASN A 19 -5.48 -25.92 -12.26
CA ASN A 19 -5.45 -27.30 -11.78
C ASN A 19 -4.61 -28.18 -12.72
N GLY A 20 -3.57 -28.84 -12.20
CA GLY A 20 -2.64 -29.66 -12.99
C GLY A 20 -1.46 -28.88 -13.59
N SER A 21 -1.38 -27.58 -13.36
CA SER A 21 -0.31 -26.74 -13.95
C SER A 21 1.06 -26.96 -13.30
N THR A 22 2.11 -26.69 -14.07
CA THR A 22 3.47 -26.51 -13.55
C THR A 22 3.72 -25.04 -13.30
N VAL A 23 4.16 -24.68 -12.09
CA VAL A 23 4.32 -23.28 -11.68
C VAL A 23 5.70 -22.75 -12.03
N ALA A 24 5.75 -21.50 -12.48
CA ALA A 24 7.00 -20.81 -12.84
C ALA A 24 7.71 -20.20 -11.62
N VAL A 25 7.00 -19.98 -10.53
CA VAL A 25 7.46 -19.32 -9.30
C VAL A 25 7.23 -20.23 -8.10
N ASN A 26 8.15 -20.19 -7.14
CA ASN A 26 8.16 -21.02 -5.95
C ASN A 26 8.37 -20.17 -4.67
N PRO A 27 7.42 -20.18 -3.73
CA PRO A 27 6.11 -20.84 -3.78
C PRO A 27 5.16 -20.14 -4.77
N PRO A 28 4.20 -20.86 -5.35
CA PRO A 28 3.15 -20.21 -6.11
C PRO A 28 2.16 -19.50 -5.19
N SER A 29 1.53 -18.45 -5.71
CA SER A 29 0.39 -17.81 -5.06
C SER A 29 -0.86 -18.67 -5.30
N LEU A 30 -1.48 -19.13 -4.21
CA LEU A 30 -2.78 -19.79 -4.20
C LEU A 30 -3.87 -18.73 -4.16
N THR A 31 -4.85 -18.85 -5.03
CA THR A 31 -5.81 -17.76 -5.25
C THR A 31 -7.17 -18.34 -5.50
N TRP A 32 -8.19 -17.67 -4.99
CA TRP A 32 -9.56 -18.12 -5.11
C TRP A 32 -10.51 -16.94 -5.12
N ILE A 33 -11.77 -17.24 -5.38
CA ILE A 33 -12.79 -16.21 -5.53
C ILE A 33 -13.27 -15.74 -4.16
N HIS A 34 -13.25 -14.42 -3.95
CA HIS A 34 -13.83 -13.83 -2.74
C HIS A 34 -15.36 -13.90 -2.78
N GLN A 35 -15.98 -14.23 -1.63
CA GLN A 35 -17.43 -14.21 -1.43
C GLN A 35 -17.75 -13.24 -0.30
N ARG A 36 -18.83 -12.47 -0.45
CA ARG A 36 -19.15 -11.31 0.38
C ARG A 36 -19.33 -11.66 1.87
N GLU A 37 -19.81 -12.86 2.15
CA GLU A 37 -20.02 -13.39 3.49
C GLU A 37 -18.72 -13.83 4.19
N ALA A 38 -17.62 -14.03 3.43
CA ALA A 38 -16.35 -14.50 3.96
C ALA A 38 -15.68 -13.39 4.81
N ALA A 39 -15.36 -13.74 6.05
CA ALA A 39 -14.57 -12.92 6.96
C ALA A 39 -13.09 -13.33 6.95
N SER A 40 -12.82 -14.63 6.75
CA SER A 40 -11.49 -15.22 6.64
C SER A 40 -11.58 -16.59 5.96
N TYR A 41 -10.43 -17.22 5.76
CA TYR A 41 -10.28 -18.49 5.08
C TYR A 41 -9.40 -19.43 5.89
N ASP A 42 -9.66 -20.72 5.81
CA ASP A 42 -8.63 -21.71 6.10
C ASP A 42 -8.08 -22.24 4.77
N VAL A 43 -6.77 -22.34 4.66
CA VAL A 43 -6.07 -22.82 3.48
C VAL A 43 -5.25 -24.05 3.87
N GLN A 44 -5.37 -25.11 3.07
CA GLN A 44 -4.55 -26.31 3.22
C GLN A 44 -3.74 -26.55 1.96
N TRP A 45 -2.48 -26.93 2.14
CA TRP A 45 -1.65 -27.49 1.08
C TRP A 45 -0.83 -28.67 1.62
N ALA A 46 -0.60 -29.68 0.78
CA ALA A 46 0.07 -30.91 1.16
C ALA A 46 0.76 -31.59 -0.02
N ILE A 47 1.57 -32.61 0.25
CA ILE A 47 2.17 -33.46 -0.78
C ILE A 47 1.23 -34.65 -1.10
N ARG A 48 0.48 -35.16 -0.11
CA ARG A 48 -0.49 -36.24 -0.34
C ARG A 48 -1.84 -35.68 -0.76
N ARG A 49 -2.46 -36.34 -1.75
CA ARG A 49 -3.76 -35.94 -2.31
C ARG A 49 -4.91 -35.99 -1.29
N ASP A 50 -4.83 -36.87 -0.31
CA ASP A 50 -5.83 -36.98 0.77
C ASP A 50 -5.67 -35.88 1.83
N LEU A 51 -4.64 -35.03 1.71
CA LEU A 51 -4.31 -33.93 2.63
C LEU A 51 -4.04 -34.40 4.06
N SER A 52 -3.62 -35.65 4.23
CA SER A 52 -3.27 -36.21 5.54
C SER A 52 -1.95 -35.66 6.12
N ASP A 53 -1.11 -35.03 5.29
CA ASP A 53 0.09 -34.26 5.66
C ASP A 53 -0.09 -32.74 5.48
N ALA A 54 -1.32 -32.24 5.47
CA ALA A 54 -1.56 -30.84 5.15
C ALA A 54 -0.96 -29.86 6.17
N VAL A 55 -0.22 -28.89 5.65
CA VAL A 55 0.01 -27.62 6.32
C VAL A 55 -1.30 -26.83 6.26
N THR A 56 -1.78 -26.38 7.42
CA THR A 56 -3.03 -25.63 7.54
C THR A 56 -2.74 -24.21 8.01
N VAL A 57 -3.21 -23.23 7.24
CA VAL A 57 -3.23 -21.82 7.62
C VAL A 57 -4.66 -21.46 7.98
N GLU A 58 -4.92 -21.21 9.25
CA GLU A 58 -6.25 -20.88 9.74
C GLU A 58 -6.50 -19.37 9.77
N ARG A 59 -7.75 -18.97 9.59
CA ARG A 59 -8.21 -17.57 9.71
C ARG A 59 -7.39 -16.58 8.84
N HIS A 60 -6.88 -17.05 7.72
CA HIS A 60 -6.22 -16.23 6.72
C HIS A 60 -7.19 -15.18 6.16
N ARG A 61 -6.77 -13.92 6.09
CA ARG A 61 -7.68 -12.81 5.79
C ARG A 61 -8.03 -12.71 4.30
N TRP A 62 -7.06 -12.99 3.44
CA TRP A 62 -7.12 -12.64 2.03
C TRP A 62 -7.59 -13.80 1.17
N CYS A 63 -8.20 -13.51 0.02
CA CYS A 63 -8.52 -14.51 -0.99
C CYS A 63 -7.31 -14.98 -1.81
N VAL A 64 -6.10 -14.70 -1.31
CA VAL A 64 -4.81 -15.01 -1.92
C VAL A 64 -3.84 -15.42 -0.85
N TYR A 65 -2.98 -16.41 -1.10
CA TYR A 65 -1.99 -16.88 -0.15
C TYR A 65 -0.71 -17.28 -0.88
N THR A 66 0.40 -16.66 -0.51
CA THR A 66 1.74 -17.02 -0.98
C THR A 66 2.55 -17.43 0.23
N HIS A 67 3.11 -18.64 0.19
CA HIS A 67 3.87 -19.15 1.34
C HIS A 67 5.17 -18.35 1.54
N HIS A 68 5.70 -18.34 2.76
CA HIS A 68 6.87 -17.55 3.13
C HIS A 68 8.19 -18.30 2.97
N GLU A 69 8.13 -19.56 2.54
CA GLU A 69 9.29 -20.40 2.28
C GLU A 69 9.16 -21.09 0.92
N PRO A 70 10.28 -21.34 0.21
CA PRO A 70 10.30 -22.20 -0.96
C PRO A 70 9.79 -23.62 -0.66
N LEU A 71 8.97 -24.15 -1.55
CA LEU A 71 8.56 -25.55 -1.54
C LEU A 71 9.64 -26.42 -2.19
N LYS A 72 9.78 -27.68 -1.75
CA LYS A 72 10.63 -28.66 -2.44
C LYS A 72 10.03 -28.99 -3.83
N PRO A 73 10.82 -29.33 -4.85
CA PRO A 73 10.28 -29.80 -6.12
C PRO A 73 9.36 -31.02 -5.92
N GLY A 74 8.21 -31.03 -6.59
CA GLY A 74 7.21 -32.08 -6.42
C GLY A 74 5.80 -31.64 -6.80
N LYS A 75 4.87 -32.59 -6.72
CA LYS A 75 3.44 -32.35 -6.88
C LYS A 75 2.83 -31.99 -5.53
N TYR A 76 1.99 -30.96 -5.53
CA TYR A 76 1.28 -30.47 -4.35
C TYR A 76 -0.22 -30.40 -4.61
N PHE A 77 -0.98 -30.53 -3.53
CA PHE A 77 -2.43 -30.46 -3.51
C PHE A 77 -2.85 -29.37 -2.56
N TRP A 78 -3.90 -28.62 -2.89
CA TRP A 78 -4.41 -27.57 -2.02
C TRP A 78 -5.93 -27.44 -2.11
N ARG A 79 -6.50 -26.88 -1.04
CA ARG A 79 -7.92 -26.53 -0.93
C ARG A 79 -8.09 -25.40 0.05
N TYR A 80 -9.26 -24.79 0.06
CA TYR A 80 -9.60 -23.74 1.01
C TYR A 80 -11.05 -23.88 1.48
N ARG A 81 -11.40 -23.20 2.56
CA ARG A 81 -12.78 -23.00 2.99
C ARG A 81 -12.95 -21.62 3.58
N MET A 82 -14.19 -21.15 3.61
CA MET A 82 -14.53 -19.82 4.11
C MET A 82 -15.03 -19.91 5.54
N ARG A 83 -14.67 -18.91 6.35
CA ARG A 83 -15.29 -18.63 7.64
C ARG A 83 -16.06 -17.33 7.52
N THR A 84 -17.34 -17.35 7.80
CA THR A 84 -18.21 -16.18 7.69
C THR A 84 -18.18 -15.33 8.95
N ARG A 85 -18.69 -14.10 8.87
CA ARG A 85 -18.73 -13.15 10.00
C ARG A 85 -19.53 -13.66 11.21
N ASN A 86 -20.54 -14.50 10.98
CA ASN A 86 -21.33 -15.15 12.05
C ASN A 86 -20.72 -16.47 12.56
N GLY A 87 -19.47 -16.79 12.17
CA GLY A 87 -18.74 -17.96 12.65
C GLY A 87 -19.05 -19.26 11.91
N ALA A 88 -19.96 -19.27 10.92
CA ALA A 88 -20.21 -20.46 10.12
C ALA A 88 -19.01 -20.77 9.21
N VAL A 89 -18.78 -22.06 8.98
CA VAL A 89 -17.66 -22.56 8.18
C VAL A 89 -18.23 -23.29 6.97
N SER A 90 -17.75 -22.96 5.76
CA SER A 90 -18.17 -23.67 4.55
C SER A 90 -17.58 -25.09 4.53
N PRO A 91 -18.15 -26.01 3.72
CA PRO A 91 -17.40 -27.17 3.26
C PRO A 91 -16.07 -26.74 2.63
N TRP A 92 -15.12 -27.67 2.60
CA TRP A 92 -13.90 -27.51 1.83
C TRP A 92 -14.21 -27.37 0.33
N SER A 93 -13.40 -26.58 -0.37
CA SER A 93 -13.38 -26.55 -1.82
C SER A 93 -12.93 -27.91 -2.40
N GLN A 94 -13.13 -28.09 -3.70
CA GLN A 94 -12.44 -29.15 -4.43
C GLN A 94 -10.91 -29.04 -4.24
N ILE A 95 -10.25 -30.19 -4.25
CA ILE A 95 -8.79 -30.29 -4.19
C ILE A 95 -8.24 -29.95 -5.57
N ARG A 96 -7.31 -28.99 -5.62
CA ARG A 96 -6.58 -28.57 -6.81
C ARG A 96 -5.12 -29.00 -6.69
N GLU A 97 -4.46 -29.24 -7.81
CA GLU A 97 -3.06 -29.67 -7.84
C GLU A 97 -2.17 -28.75 -8.68
N PHE A 98 -0.89 -28.69 -8.33
CA PHE A 98 0.16 -28.02 -9.11
C PHE A 98 1.50 -28.74 -8.93
N THR A 99 2.45 -28.49 -9.84
CA THR A 99 3.80 -29.05 -9.79
C THR A 99 4.85 -27.95 -9.66
N VAL A 100 5.73 -28.06 -8.67
CA VAL A 100 6.92 -27.22 -8.50
C VAL A 100 8.11 -27.97 -9.09
N THR A 101 8.86 -27.33 -9.99
CA THR A 101 10.10 -27.90 -10.55
C THR A 101 11.33 -27.25 -9.92
N SER A 102 12.50 -27.88 -10.07
CA SER A 102 13.79 -27.29 -9.68
C SER A 102 14.14 -26.01 -10.45
N ARG A 103 13.43 -25.71 -11.54
CA ARG A 103 13.61 -24.50 -12.36
C ARG A 103 12.69 -23.34 -11.97
N ALA A 104 11.76 -23.55 -11.03
CA ALA A 104 10.86 -22.49 -10.58
C ALA A 104 11.63 -21.39 -9.82
N VAL A 105 11.36 -20.13 -10.15
CA VAL A 105 12.04 -18.97 -9.57
C VAL A 105 11.65 -18.83 -8.10
N LEU A 106 12.65 -18.75 -7.20
CA LEU A 106 12.40 -18.57 -5.78
C LEU A 106 11.92 -17.14 -5.50
N PHE A 107 10.69 -17.01 -5.01
CA PHE A 107 10.10 -15.72 -4.67
C PHE A 107 9.11 -15.82 -3.50
N PRO A 108 9.58 -16.25 -2.30
CA PRO A 108 8.73 -16.35 -1.11
C PRO A 108 8.25 -15.00 -0.62
N GLN A 109 6.98 -14.95 -0.18
CA GLN A 109 6.40 -13.74 0.41
C GLN A 109 6.87 -13.59 1.86
N PRO A 110 7.52 -12.48 2.26
CA PRO A 110 7.91 -12.30 3.65
C PRO A 110 6.69 -12.22 4.58
N THR A 111 6.85 -12.70 5.81
CA THR A 111 5.84 -12.54 6.86
C THR A 111 5.74 -11.09 7.32
N LEU A 112 4.61 -10.69 7.92
CA LEU A 112 4.45 -9.36 8.51
C LEU A 112 5.50 -9.08 9.60
N ILE A 113 5.91 -10.09 10.37
CA ILE A 113 6.98 -9.97 11.37
C ILE A 113 8.30 -9.57 10.70
N GLN A 114 8.72 -10.32 9.67
CA GLN A 114 9.94 -10.03 8.92
C GLN A 114 9.88 -8.65 8.24
N LEU A 115 8.71 -8.22 7.76
CA LEU A 115 8.53 -6.89 7.19
C LEU A 115 8.72 -5.80 8.24
N LYS A 116 8.09 -5.93 9.40
CA LYS A 116 8.21 -4.98 10.52
C LYS A 116 9.66 -4.85 10.98
N GLU A 117 10.37 -5.97 11.12
CA GLU A 117 11.79 -5.99 11.46
C GLU A 117 12.66 -5.26 10.42
N ARG A 118 12.40 -5.49 9.12
CA ARG A 118 13.15 -4.85 8.03
C ARG A 118 12.87 -3.35 7.89
N ILE A 119 11.65 -2.91 8.20
CA ILE A 119 11.24 -1.50 8.15
C ILE A 119 11.76 -0.76 9.38
N GLY A 120 11.69 -1.38 10.56
CA GLY A 120 12.09 -0.78 11.82
C GLY A 120 11.07 0.24 12.37
N THR A 121 11.48 0.91 13.45
CA THR A 121 10.62 1.84 14.22
C THR A 121 11.08 3.30 14.13
N THR A 122 12.20 3.57 13.45
CA THR A 122 12.79 4.91 13.33
C THR A 122 12.47 5.53 11.97
N HIS A 123 12.35 6.86 11.96
CA HIS A 123 12.28 7.66 10.74
C HIS A 123 13.67 8.19 10.35
N PRO A 124 13.93 8.46 9.06
CA PRO A 124 13.08 8.16 7.90
C PRO A 124 13.14 6.67 7.52
N ARG A 125 12.10 6.21 6.80
CA ARG A 125 11.97 4.84 6.27
C ARG A 125 11.50 4.78 4.81
N LEU A 126 11.04 5.89 4.23
CA LEU A 126 10.67 5.99 2.83
C LEU A 126 11.85 6.48 1.98
N PHE A 127 12.24 5.68 0.99
CA PHE A 127 13.38 5.86 0.06
C PHE A 127 14.78 5.85 0.71
N VAL A 128 14.93 6.45 1.88
CA VAL A 128 16.21 6.56 2.62
C VAL A 128 15.97 6.12 4.05
N ARG A 129 16.85 5.27 4.60
CA ARG A 129 16.79 4.91 6.03
C ARG A 129 17.68 5.85 6.84
N ALA A 130 17.39 5.99 8.12
CA ALA A 130 18.23 6.75 9.05
C ALA A 130 19.72 6.34 8.99
N ALA A 131 20.02 5.05 8.82
CA ALA A 131 21.37 4.54 8.70
C ALA A 131 22.11 4.96 7.42
N ASP A 132 21.37 5.32 6.36
CA ASP A 132 21.94 5.72 5.06
C ASP A 132 22.23 7.23 5.00
N LEU A 133 21.69 8.02 5.94
CA LEU A 133 21.80 9.48 5.91
C LEU A 133 23.25 9.99 5.95
N PRO A 134 24.18 9.47 6.78
CA PRO A 134 25.55 9.96 6.79
C PRO A 134 26.23 9.87 5.42
N ALA A 135 26.09 8.72 4.75
CA ALA A 135 26.67 8.50 3.42
C ALA A 135 25.99 9.38 2.34
N LEU A 136 24.67 9.55 2.41
CA LEU A 136 23.94 10.40 1.49
C LEU A 136 24.35 11.88 1.64
N ARG A 137 24.54 12.35 2.87
CA ARG A 137 25.01 13.71 3.17
C ARG A 137 26.42 13.95 2.64
N GLU A 138 27.32 12.99 2.84
CA GLU A 138 28.68 13.03 2.31
C GLU A 138 28.67 13.13 0.76
N TRP A 139 27.87 12.29 0.10
CA TRP A 139 27.67 12.34 -1.35
C TRP A 139 27.13 13.70 -1.81
N CYS A 140 26.17 14.28 -1.09
CA CYS A 140 25.64 15.62 -1.39
C CYS A 140 26.71 16.72 -1.33
N GLN A 141 27.75 16.57 -0.52
CA GLN A 141 28.86 17.54 -0.47
C GLN A 141 29.86 17.38 -1.62
N ARG A 142 29.85 16.22 -2.30
CA ARG A 142 30.78 15.87 -3.37
C ARG A 142 30.04 15.74 -4.71
N GLU A 143 29.75 14.53 -5.15
CA GLU A 143 29.19 14.22 -6.46
C GLU A 143 27.77 14.78 -6.63
N GLY A 144 27.01 14.84 -5.53
CA GLY A 144 25.64 15.36 -5.49
C GLY A 144 25.52 16.88 -5.38
N ARG A 145 26.63 17.62 -5.29
CA ARG A 145 26.62 19.06 -4.96
C ARG A 145 25.74 19.90 -5.89
N ARG A 146 25.81 19.65 -7.20
CA ARG A 146 24.99 20.38 -8.19
C ARG A 146 23.51 20.09 -8.04
N LEU A 147 23.15 18.84 -7.70
CA LEU A 147 21.76 18.47 -7.46
C LEU A 147 21.24 19.14 -6.17
N LEU A 148 22.05 19.13 -5.10
CA LEU A 148 21.72 19.82 -3.85
C LEU A 148 21.49 21.32 -4.08
N GLN A 149 22.40 22.00 -4.79
CA GLN A 149 22.27 23.43 -5.10
C GLN A 149 20.99 23.74 -5.90
N ASN A 150 20.60 22.87 -6.85
CA ASN A 150 19.36 23.02 -7.60
C ASN A 150 18.12 22.86 -6.70
N LEU A 151 18.15 21.94 -5.74
CA LEU A 151 17.06 21.77 -4.76
C LEU A 151 16.97 22.97 -3.83
N GLN A 152 18.11 23.47 -3.32
CA GLN A 152 18.17 24.67 -2.50
C GLN A 152 17.60 25.89 -3.25
N ALA A 153 18.00 26.11 -4.50
CA ALA A 153 17.46 27.21 -5.30
C ALA A 153 15.94 27.13 -5.53
N GLN A 154 15.38 25.91 -5.63
CA GLN A 154 13.93 25.72 -5.68
C GLN A 154 13.27 26.02 -4.34
N ALA A 155 13.87 25.59 -3.23
CA ALA A 155 13.37 25.89 -1.90
C ALA A 155 13.39 27.40 -1.60
N GLU A 156 14.45 28.13 -1.96
CA GLU A 156 14.50 29.58 -1.75
C GLU A 156 13.39 30.35 -2.49
N ARG A 157 12.92 29.83 -3.63
CA ARG A 157 11.75 30.39 -4.33
C ARG A 157 10.46 30.04 -3.59
N LEU A 158 10.30 28.77 -3.22
CA LEU A 158 9.14 28.27 -2.48
C LEU A 158 8.93 29.00 -1.14
N LEU A 159 10.01 29.30 -0.42
CA LEU A 159 9.94 30.02 0.86
C LEU A 159 9.36 31.44 0.71
N LYS A 160 9.57 32.07 -0.46
CA LYS A 160 8.99 33.39 -0.77
C LYS A 160 7.52 33.30 -1.17
N ASP A 161 7.16 32.28 -1.95
CA ASP A 161 5.80 32.11 -2.46
C ASP A 161 4.81 31.63 -1.38
N GLY A 162 5.30 30.87 -0.39
CA GLY A 162 4.47 30.23 0.62
C GLY A 162 3.82 28.93 0.13
N PRO A 163 3.08 28.22 1.01
CA PRO A 163 2.51 26.93 0.66
C PRO A 163 1.37 27.08 -0.34
N THR A 164 1.34 26.22 -1.37
CA THR A 164 0.20 26.13 -2.28
C THR A 164 -1.10 25.85 -1.49
N PRO A 165 -2.18 26.63 -1.67
CA PRO A 165 -3.42 26.46 -0.92
C PRO A 165 -4.17 25.18 -1.34
N GLU A 166 -5.11 24.75 -0.50
CA GLU A 166 -6.07 23.69 -0.87
C GLU A 166 -6.86 24.12 -2.12
N PRO A 167 -7.19 23.20 -3.05
CA PRO A 167 -8.12 23.50 -4.13
C PRO A 167 -9.44 24.03 -3.56
N ALA A 168 -10.07 25.01 -4.22
CA ALA A 168 -11.26 25.68 -3.69
C ALA A 168 -12.58 25.00 -4.07
N VAL A 169 -12.60 24.27 -5.20
CA VAL A 169 -13.84 23.71 -5.78
C VAL A 169 -13.88 22.21 -5.58
N LYS A 170 -14.95 21.72 -4.93
CA LYS A 170 -15.23 20.29 -4.81
C LYS A 170 -15.68 19.75 -6.17
N ALA A 171 -14.75 19.11 -6.88
CA ALA A 171 -14.90 18.79 -8.30
C ALA A 171 -14.97 17.29 -8.57
N SER A 172 -15.89 16.86 -9.44
CA SER A 172 -16.03 15.47 -9.87
C SER A 172 -15.97 15.35 -11.38
N ALA A 173 -15.28 14.32 -11.89
CA ALA A 173 -15.29 14.01 -13.31
C ALA A 173 -16.71 13.70 -13.84
N ARG A 174 -17.62 13.26 -12.95
CA ARG A 174 -19.00 12.88 -13.31
C ARG A 174 -19.97 14.07 -13.31
N ASP A 175 -19.60 15.19 -12.71
CA ASP A 175 -20.43 16.39 -12.62
C ASP A 175 -20.04 17.41 -13.69
N PRO A 176 -20.88 17.69 -14.71
CA PRO A 176 -20.57 18.65 -15.75
C PRO A 176 -20.24 20.06 -15.26
N GLN A 177 -20.80 20.50 -14.12
CA GLN A 177 -20.60 21.87 -13.61
C GLN A 177 -19.20 22.07 -13.03
N THR A 178 -18.62 21.00 -12.47
CA THR A 178 -17.32 21.06 -11.77
C THR A 178 -16.21 20.28 -12.48
N ARG A 179 -16.52 19.48 -13.51
CA ARG A 179 -15.57 18.62 -14.23
C ARG A 179 -14.28 19.31 -14.66
N GLN A 180 -14.35 20.58 -15.08
CA GLN A 180 -13.17 21.35 -15.50
C GLN A 180 -12.10 21.49 -14.40
N TYR A 181 -12.50 21.42 -13.13
CA TYR A 181 -11.58 21.51 -11.98
C TYR A 181 -11.05 20.14 -11.52
N TRP A 182 -11.60 19.03 -12.05
CA TRP A 182 -11.26 17.69 -11.57
C TRP A 182 -9.76 17.37 -11.70
N TRP A 183 -9.16 17.69 -12.85
CA TRP A 183 -7.73 17.44 -13.08
C TRP A 183 -6.83 18.51 -12.46
N SER A 184 -7.21 19.79 -12.55
CA SER A 184 -6.40 20.87 -11.95
C SER A 184 -6.32 20.76 -10.43
N ASN A 185 -7.37 20.27 -9.75
CA ASN A 185 -7.30 19.92 -8.33
C ASN A 185 -6.20 18.89 -8.03
N ARG A 186 -6.04 17.88 -8.89
CA ARG A 186 -4.95 16.89 -8.77
C ARG A 186 -3.60 17.57 -8.93
N GLU A 187 -3.42 18.37 -9.97
CA GLU A 187 -2.15 19.05 -10.25
C GLU A 187 -1.75 19.99 -9.10
N GLN A 188 -2.70 20.77 -8.58
CA GLN A 188 -2.50 21.62 -7.42
C GLN A 188 -2.12 20.81 -6.17
N THR A 189 -2.78 19.67 -5.93
CA THR A 189 -2.48 18.80 -4.78
C THR A 189 -1.10 18.16 -4.91
N VAL A 190 -0.72 17.71 -6.11
CA VAL A 190 0.63 17.17 -6.39
C VAL A 190 1.68 18.24 -6.12
N LYS A 191 1.46 19.48 -6.61
CA LYS A 191 2.35 20.61 -6.38
C LYS A 191 2.53 20.85 -4.87
N ALA A 192 1.44 21.04 -4.13
CA ALA A 192 1.50 21.30 -2.68
C ALA A 192 2.21 20.19 -1.90
N CYS A 193 1.98 18.93 -2.27
CA CYS A 193 2.68 17.79 -1.66
C CYS A 193 4.18 17.80 -1.96
N MET A 194 4.57 18.04 -3.21
CA MET A 194 5.98 18.06 -3.62
C MET A 194 6.75 19.24 -3.00
N GLU A 195 6.09 20.36 -2.74
CA GLU A 195 6.66 21.47 -1.97
C GLU A 195 7.04 21.04 -0.54
N ALA A 196 6.17 20.31 0.14
CA ALA A 196 6.45 19.78 1.47
C ALA A 196 7.57 18.72 1.45
N GLU A 197 7.53 17.80 0.47
CA GLU A 197 8.58 16.79 0.27
C GLU A 197 9.96 17.43 0.05
N LEU A 198 10.04 18.48 -0.79
CA LEU A 198 11.30 19.18 -1.08
C LEU A 198 11.91 19.78 0.19
N LEU A 199 11.12 20.51 0.98
CA LEU A 199 11.61 21.15 2.21
C LEU A 199 12.03 20.11 3.26
N ALA A 200 11.21 19.07 3.45
CA ALA A 200 11.52 17.99 4.38
C ALA A 200 12.79 17.23 3.99
N PHE A 201 12.94 16.92 2.69
CA PHE A 201 14.12 16.21 2.20
C PHE A 201 15.39 17.07 2.31
N LEU A 202 15.31 18.37 1.99
CA LEU A 202 16.46 19.27 2.15
C LEU A 202 16.94 19.31 3.59
N HIS A 203 16.02 19.40 4.57
CA HIS A 203 16.41 19.34 5.98
C HIS A 203 17.13 18.02 6.33
N LEU A 204 16.65 16.87 5.82
CA LEU A 204 17.36 15.59 6.01
C LEU A 204 18.79 15.60 5.43
N LEU A 205 18.95 16.19 4.25
CA LEU A 205 20.22 16.22 3.51
C LEU A 205 21.24 17.22 4.06
N THR A 206 20.79 18.31 4.68
CA THR A 206 21.70 19.41 5.08
C THR A 206 21.75 19.67 6.57
N GLU A 207 20.79 19.15 7.34
CA GLU A 207 20.61 19.49 8.77
C GLU A 207 20.50 21.00 9.00
N ASP A 208 20.00 21.72 8.00
CA ASP A 208 19.89 23.17 8.05
C ASP A 208 18.52 23.54 8.63
N ASP A 209 18.54 24.21 9.79
CA ASP A 209 17.35 24.65 10.50
C ASP A 209 16.51 25.64 9.70
N ARG A 210 17.09 26.30 8.68
CA ARG A 210 16.34 27.13 7.73
C ARG A 210 15.27 26.35 6.99
N TYR A 211 15.41 25.03 6.85
CA TYR A 211 14.42 24.16 6.20
C TYR A 211 13.57 23.37 7.19
N ALA A 212 13.96 23.25 8.47
CA ALA A 212 13.22 22.51 9.49
C ALA A 212 11.83 23.11 9.77
N GLU A 213 11.78 24.41 10.11
CA GLU A 213 10.51 25.10 10.39
C GLU A 213 9.61 25.19 9.14
N PRO A 214 10.12 25.51 7.93
CA PRO A 214 9.32 25.42 6.73
C PRO A 214 8.80 24.01 6.43
N ALA A 215 9.59 22.96 6.59
CA ALA A 215 9.11 21.58 6.41
C ALA A 215 7.94 21.28 7.35
N ARG A 216 8.09 21.64 8.64
CA ARG A 216 7.01 21.54 9.63
C ARG A 216 5.76 22.32 9.18
N ARG A 217 5.92 23.57 8.76
CA ARG A 217 4.82 24.44 8.33
C ARG A 217 4.06 23.87 7.13
N TRP A 218 4.76 23.35 6.12
CA TRP A 218 4.14 22.77 4.92
C TRP A 218 3.43 21.45 5.20
N VAL A 219 4.03 20.57 6.02
CA VAL A 219 3.37 19.33 6.43
C VAL A 219 2.10 19.63 7.23
N MET A 220 2.16 20.58 8.16
CA MET A 220 0.98 20.98 8.95
C MET A 220 -0.08 21.68 8.09
N HIS A 221 0.32 22.44 7.08
CA HIS A 221 -0.60 23.04 6.10
C HIS A 221 -1.38 21.96 5.34
N LEU A 222 -0.70 20.94 4.81
CA LEU A 222 -1.36 19.81 4.15
C LEU A 222 -2.25 19.03 5.12
N ALA A 223 -1.81 18.84 6.37
CA ALA A 223 -2.60 18.16 7.39
C ALA A 223 -3.84 18.96 7.88
N ALA A 224 -3.91 20.25 7.54
CA ALA A 224 -5.07 21.09 7.81
C ALA A 224 -6.13 21.01 6.70
N TRP A 225 -5.80 20.51 5.50
CA TRP A 225 -6.74 20.39 4.40
C TRP A 225 -7.90 19.45 4.75
N ASP A 226 -9.11 19.86 4.40
CA ASP A 226 -10.34 19.16 4.76
C ASP A 226 -10.46 17.80 4.02
N PRO A 227 -10.47 16.65 4.72
CA PRO A 227 -10.69 15.35 4.08
C PRO A 227 -12.06 15.23 3.39
N ASP A 228 -13.05 16.03 3.78
CA ASP A 228 -14.38 16.06 3.18
C ASP A 228 -14.51 17.16 2.09
N GLY A 229 -13.44 17.94 1.89
CA GLY A 229 -13.30 19.01 0.91
C GLY A 229 -12.94 18.53 -0.51
N PRO A 230 -12.28 19.39 -1.30
CA PRO A 230 -11.95 19.11 -2.71
C PRO A 230 -10.99 17.95 -2.97
N THR A 231 -10.25 17.53 -1.95
CA THR A 231 -9.35 16.36 -2.00
C THR A 231 -9.97 15.08 -1.39
N ASN A 232 -11.30 15.02 -1.31
CA ASN A 232 -12.02 13.83 -0.86
C ASN A 232 -11.90 12.66 -1.85
N PHE A 233 -11.62 11.46 -1.36
CA PHE A 233 -11.34 10.29 -2.20
C PHE A 233 -12.54 9.85 -3.06
N ALA A 234 -13.76 9.91 -2.50
CA ALA A 234 -14.97 9.48 -3.22
C ALA A 234 -15.36 10.45 -4.33
N VAL A 235 -15.07 11.74 -4.15
CA VAL A 235 -15.42 12.81 -5.09
C VAL A 235 -14.36 12.96 -6.17
N ASN A 236 -13.09 13.00 -5.77
CA ASN A 236 -11.95 13.15 -6.65
C ASN A 236 -10.76 12.29 -6.17
N CYS A 237 -10.83 10.99 -6.47
CA CYS A 237 -9.75 10.06 -6.15
C CYS A 237 -8.40 10.47 -6.78
N GLU A 238 -8.41 11.21 -7.90
CA GLU A 238 -7.18 11.70 -8.52
C GLU A 238 -6.51 12.77 -7.68
N ALA A 239 -7.27 13.71 -7.10
CA ALA A 239 -6.74 14.71 -6.16
C ALA A 239 -6.44 14.13 -4.77
N ALA A 240 -7.15 13.08 -4.33
CA ALA A 240 -6.91 12.45 -3.04
C ALA A 240 -5.65 11.56 -3.01
N LYS A 241 -5.33 10.87 -4.12
CA LYS A 241 -4.20 9.94 -4.23
C LYS A 241 -2.84 10.56 -3.89
N PRO A 242 -2.48 11.79 -4.32
CA PRO A 242 -1.25 12.45 -3.89
C PRO A 242 -1.16 12.60 -2.36
N MET A 243 -2.24 13.04 -1.69
CA MET A 243 -2.28 13.13 -0.22
C MET A 243 -2.05 11.76 0.44
N LEU A 244 -2.51 10.67 -0.20
CA LEU A 244 -2.39 9.32 0.36
C LEU A 244 -0.95 8.82 0.50
N HIS A 245 0.03 9.33 -0.27
CA HIS A 245 1.41 8.81 -0.22
C HIS A 245 2.49 9.90 -0.08
N ARG A 246 2.24 11.10 -0.61
CA ARG A 246 3.21 12.19 -0.55
C ARG A 246 3.21 12.95 0.78
N LEU A 247 2.04 13.16 1.39
CA LEU A 247 1.99 13.68 2.77
C LEU A 247 2.68 12.70 3.75
N PRO A 248 2.43 11.37 3.69
CA PRO A 248 3.22 10.40 4.46
C PRO A 248 4.73 10.49 4.21
N ARG A 249 5.18 10.73 2.98
CA ARG A 249 6.60 10.91 2.65
C ARG A 249 7.18 12.17 3.28
N ALA A 250 6.49 13.30 3.14
CA ALA A 250 6.92 14.54 3.77
C ALA A 250 6.91 14.42 5.31
N TYR A 251 5.93 13.72 5.88
CA TYR A 251 5.87 13.39 7.32
C TYR A 251 7.06 12.55 7.77
N ASP A 252 7.35 11.46 7.05
CA ASP A 252 8.46 10.56 7.33
C ASP A 252 9.80 11.30 7.36
N TRP A 253 9.99 12.23 6.42
CA TRP A 253 11.22 13.01 6.32
C TRP A 253 11.28 14.18 7.32
N ALA A 254 10.14 14.78 7.66
CA ALA A 254 10.05 15.89 8.63
C ALA A 254 9.80 15.42 10.08
N TYR A 255 9.83 14.11 10.35
CA TYR A 255 9.36 13.52 11.60
C TYR A 255 9.93 14.19 12.86
N TYR A 256 11.23 14.46 12.88
CA TYR A 256 11.93 15.08 14.02
C TYR A 256 11.79 16.62 14.07
N ALA A 257 11.40 17.27 12.96
CA ALA A 257 11.06 18.68 12.95
C ALA A 257 9.63 18.95 13.45
N LEU A 258 8.76 17.93 13.46
CA LEU A 258 7.40 18.01 13.99
C LEU A 258 7.39 17.90 15.52
N THR A 259 6.49 18.66 16.15
CA THR A 259 6.12 18.43 17.55
C THR A 259 5.23 17.19 17.66
N GLU A 260 5.10 16.62 18.85
CA GLU A 260 4.22 15.46 19.05
C GLU A 260 2.75 15.78 18.70
N GLN A 261 2.28 16.98 19.04
CA GLN A 261 0.95 17.43 18.63
C GLN A 261 0.81 17.52 17.10
N GLY A 262 1.87 17.97 16.42
CA GLY A 262 1.91 17.98 14.95
C GLY A 262 1.84 16.57 14.37
N ARG A 263 2.61 15.63 14.95
CA ARG A 263 2.58 14.23 14.51
C ARG A 263 1.22 13.59 14.73
N GLU A 264 0.58 13.82 15.87
CA GLU A 264 -0.77 13.33 16.15
C GLU A 264 -1.79 13.88 15.14
N ARG A 265 -1.70 15.17 14.80
CA ARG A 265 -2.57 15.76 13.77
C ARG A 265 -2.39 15.10 12.41
N VAL A 266 -1.15 14.81 12.01
CA VAL A 266 -0.86 14.10 10.75
C VAL A 266 -1.39 12.67 10.79
N ARG A 267 -1.18 11.93 11.89
CA ARG A 267 -1.73 10.57 12.05
C ARG A 267 -3.26 10.54 11.93
N ALA A 268 -3.94 11.48 12.60
CA ALA A 268 -5.40 11.55 12.57
C ALA A 268 -5.94 11.82 11.15
N VAL A 269 -5.37 12.77 10.41
CA VAL A 269 -5.83 13.06 9.04
C VAL A 269 -5.48 11.92 8.08
N MET A 270 -4.33 11.28 8.27
CA MET A 270 -3.92 10.16 7.43
C MET A 270 -4.75 8.91 7.69
N LEU A 271 -5.13 8.62 8.94
CA LEU A 271 -6.10 7.56 9.24
C LEU A 271 -7.43 7.80 8.50
N ARG A 272 -7.95 9.02 8.53
CA ARG A 272 -9.20 9.37 7.82
C ARG A 272 -9.07 9.14 6.31
N ARG A 273 -8.02 9.67 5.68
CA ARG A 273 -7.80 9.59 4.23
C ARG A 273 -7.47 8.17 3.75
N ALA A 274 -6.67 7.43 4.51
CA ALA A 274 -6.35 6.03 4.21
C ALA A 274 -7.57 5.12 4.39
N THR A 275 -8.44 5.40 5.37
CA THR A 275 -9.71 4.68 5.53
C THR A 275 -10.64 4.89 4.34
N ASP A 276 -10.71 6.11 3.78
CA ASP A 276 -11.49 6.37 2.57
C ASP A 276 -10.94 5.59 1.37
N ALA A 277 -9.62 5.57 1.19
CA ALA A 277 -8.98 4.78 0.15
C ALA A 277 -9.24 3.27 0.34
N TRP A 278 -9.13 2.78 1.58
CA TRP A 278 -9.35 1.38 1.97
C TRP A 278 -10.76 0.90 1.65
N ARG A 279 -11.78 1.72 1.95
CA ARG A 279 -13.20 1.41 1.72
C ARG A 279 -13.68 1.75 0.31
N SER A 280 -12.86 2.44 -0.49
CA SER A 280 -13.22 2.86 -1.84
C SER A 280 -13.54 1.66 -2.73
N TRP A 281 -14.23 1.93 -3.84
CA TRP A 281 -14.46 0.93 -4.88
C TRP A 281 -13.14 0.42 -5.53
N GLU A 282 -12.04 1.16 -5.38
CA GLU A 282 -10.73 0.82 -5.94
C GLU A 282 -9.99 -0.26 -5.11
N VAL A 283 -10.26 -0.34 -3.80
CA VAL A 283 -9.57 -1.28 -2.88
C VAL A 283 -10.53 -2.28 -2.26
N GLN A 284 -11.75 -1.85 -1.91
CA GLN A 284 -12.83 -2.68 -1.37
C GLN A 284 -12.37 -3.58 -0.22
N GLU A 285 -11.75 -2.96 0.78
CA GLU A 285 -11.21 -3.62 1.97
C GLU A 285 -10.23 -4.76 1.63
N GLY A 286 -9.48 -4.56 0.53
CA GLY A 286 -8.44 -5.44 0.02
C GLY A 286 -8.99 -6.58 -0.81
N ASN A 287 -9.87 -7.41 -0.25
CA ASN A 287 -10.38 -8.62 -0.92
C ASN A 287 -11.16 -8.33 -2.21
N GLY A 288 -11.85 -7.19 -2.33
CA GLY A 288 -12.50 -6.84 -3.58
C GLY A 288 -11.49 -6.60 -4.72
N HIS A 289 -10.41 -5.85 -4.45
CA HIS A 289 -9.34 -5.62 -5.44
C HIS A 289 -8.44 -6.86 -5.67
N LEU A 290 -8.18 -7.67 -4.64
CA LEU A 290 -7.45 -8.93 -4.80
C LEU A 290 -8.23 -9.93 -5.65
N SER A 291 -9.56 -9.99 -5.51
CA SER A 291 -10.41 -10.86 -6.31
C SER A 291 -10.64 -10.33 -7.73
N ARG A 292 -10.57 -9.01 -7.95
CA ARG A 292 -10.77 -8.34 -9.24
C ARG A 292 -9.61 -7.40 -9.56
N PRO A 293 -8.44 -7.93 -9.95
CA PRO A 293 -7.20 -7.15 -9.96
C PRO A 293 -7.05 -6.22 -11.16
N TYR A 294 -7.98 -6.19 -12.13
CA TYR A 294 -7.83 -5.47 -13.41
C TYR A 294 -8.23 -3.99 -13.38
N ASP A 295 -8.54 -3.42 -12.22
CA ASP A 295 -8.91 -2.01 -12.11
C ASP A 295 -7.67 -1.09 -12.13
N SER A 296 -7.60 -0.19 -13.11
CA SER A 296 -6.44 0.72 -13.27
C SER A 296 -6.28 1.71 -12.13
N HIS A 297 -7.39 2.07 -11.48
CA HIS A 297 -7.40 2.95 -10.32
C HIS A 297 -6.91 2.21 -9.06
N GLY A 298 -7.43 1.03 -8.78
CA GLY A 298 -7.00 0.12 -7.72
C GLY A 298 -5.53 -0.27 -7.84
N ASN A 299 -5.07 -0.57 -9.06
CA ASN A 299 -3.66 -0.84 -9.37
C ASN A 299 -2.74 0.37 -9.13
N ARG A 300 -3.31 1.58 -9.04
CA ARG A 300 -2.61 2.80 -8.61
C ARG A 300 -2.76 3.09 -7.11
N THR A 301 -3.82 2.64 -6.47
CA THR A 301 -4.12 3.00 -5.08
C THR A 301 -3.42 2.08 -4.09
N TRP A 302 -3.31 0.78 -4.37
CA TRP A 302 -2.71 -0.16 -3.42
C TRP A 302 -1.26 0.21 -3.05
N HIS A 303 -0.43 0.63 -4.01
CA HIS A 303 0.97 0.98 -3.74
C HIS A 303 1.11 2.34 -3.03
N LYS A 304 0.15 3.26 -3.22
CA LYS A 304 0.09 4.52 -2.46
C LYS A 304 -0.30 4.26 -1.01
N LEU A 305 -1.27 3.37 -0.81
CA LEU A 305 -1.65 2.90 0.52
C LEU A 305 -0.50 2.12 1.18
N ALA A 306 0.30 1.38 0.42
CA ALA A 306 1.51 0.71 0.91
C ALA A 306 2.55 1.71 1.43
N GLU A 307 2.81 2.79 0.69
CA GLU A 307 3.73 3.85 1.13
C GLU A 307 3.22 4.55 2.41
N CYS A 308 1.91 4.83 2.49
CA CYS A 308 1.26 5.30 3.71
C CYS A 308 1.47 4.32 4.87
N ALA A 309 1.26 3.02 4.63
CA ALA A 309 1.37 1.99 5.64
C ALA A 309 2.80 1.89 6.18
N ILE A 310 3.81 1.98 5.32
CA ILE A 310 5.22 2.02 5.74
C ILE A 310 5.45 3.23 6.62
N ALA A 311 5.04 4.44 6.19
CA ALA A 311 5.26 5.69 6.92
C ALA A 311 4.61 5.77 8.30
N PHE A 312 3.57 4.98 8.58
CA PHE A 312 2.84 4.98 9.86
C PHE A 312 2.86 3.62 10.59
N LEU A 313 3.71 2.69 10.17
CA LEU A 313 3.81 1.38 10.80
C LEU A 313 4.23 1.54 12.27
N GLY A 314 3.39 1.03 13.19
CA GLY A 314 3.57 1.17 14.63
C GLY A 314 3.00 2.47 15.24
N GLU A 315 2.46 3.36 14.40
CA GLU A 315 1.90 4.65 14.82
C GLU A 315 0.39 4.77 14.55
N ILE A 316 -0.09 4.14 13.47
CA ILE A 316 -1.51 3.95 13.18
C ILE A 316 -1.79 2.45 13.21
N PRO A 317 -2.69 1.95 14.09
CA PRO A 317 -2.96 0.52 14.21
C PRO A 317 -3.33 -0.16 12.88
N GLU A 318 -4.09 0.53 12.03
CA GLU A 318 -4.55 0.02 10.73
C GLU A 318 -3.41 -0.09 9.69
N ALA A 319 -2.26 0.55 9.90
CA ALA A 319 -1.13 0.51 8.97
C ALA A 319 -0.62 -0.92 8.73
N GLU A 320 -0.68 -1.79 9.75
CA GLU A 320 -0.31 -3.20 9.59
C GLU A 320 -1.22 -3.90 8.59
N MET A 321 -2.53 -3.66 8.65
CA MET A 321 -3.51 -4.26 7.74
C MET A 321 -3.30 -3.77 6.30
N TRP A 322 -2.98 -2.49 6.12
CA TRP A 322 -2.70 -1.91 4.81
C TRP A 322 -1.41 -2.45 4.20
N LEU A 323 -0.35 -2.57 5.01
CA LEU A 323 0.93 -3.15 4.60
C LEU A 323 0.78 -4.62 4.21
N ASP A 324 0.10 -5.39 5.05
CA ASP A 324 -0.17 -6.81 4.82
C ASP A 324 -0.95 -7.01 3.50
N TYR A 325 -2.01 -6.25 3.29
CA TYR A 325 -2.74 -6.24 2.01
C TYR A 325 -1.85 -5.89 0.81
N ALA A 326 -1.05 -4.82 0.91
CA ALA A 326 -0.23 -4.36 -0.20
C ALA A 326 0.81 -5.40 -0.63
N VAL A 327 1.42 -6.08 0.34
CA VAL A 327 2.40 -7.15 0.07
C VAL A 327 1.72 -8.35 -0.57
N HIS A 328 0.56 -8.78 -0.07
CA HIS A 328 -0.22 -9.83 -0.71
C HIS A 328 -0.63 -9.46 -2.15
N LYS A 329 -1.02 -8.21 -2.39
CA LYS A 329 -1.34 -7.72 -3.75
C LYS A 329 -0.11 -7.81 -4.66
N PHE A 330 1.07 -7.39 -4.20
CA PHE A 330 2.31 -7.43 -4.96
C PHE A 330 2.72 -8.86 -5.33
N PHE A 331 2.69 -9.79 -4.38
CA PHE A 331 3.14 -11.17 -4.60
C PHE A 331 2.11 -12.04 -5.33
N ALA A 332 0.81 -11.81 -5.11
CA ALA A 332 -0.22 -12.68 -5.65
C ALA A 332 -0.83 -12.17 -6.94
N ALA A 333 -0.98 -10.85 -7.12
CA ALA A 333 -1.90 -10.31 -8.13
C ALA A 333 -1.37 -9.05 -8.84
N TYR A 334 -0.05 -8.84 -8.90
CA TYR A 334 0.60 -7.76 -9.63
C TYR A 334 1.92 -8.24 -10.25
N PRO A 335 2.33 -7.76 -11.44
CA PRO A 335 1.57 -6.93 -12.39
C PRO A 335 0.41 -7.70 -13.02
N VAL A 336 -0.60 -6.97 -13.52
CA VAL A 336 -1.82 -7.50 -14.14
C VAL A 336 -2.26 -6.70 -15.34
#